data_AF-A0A8T5TKN5-F1
#
_entry.id   AF-A0A8T5TKN5-F1
#
_cell.length_a   1.000
_cell.length_b   1.000
_cell.length_c   1.000
_cell.angle_alpha   90.00
_cell.angle_beta   90.00
_cell.angle_gamma   90.00
#
_symmetry.space_group_name_H-M   'P 1'
#
loop_
_entity.id
_entity.type
_entity.pdbx_description
1 polymer ?
#
loop_
_entity_poly.entity_id
_entity_poly.type
_entity_poly.pdbx_seq_one_letter_code
_entity_poly.pdbx_strand_id
1 'polypeptide(L)'
;RGWHMYRPPEHLNFFSEKFLDSYLRSNGYRLIRRNYTSGGMFNPVRKIPILNSIFNRIMFYFNKSRLNRLPIFDHSYSYYQKIK
;
A
#
# COMPACT_ATOMS: atom_id res chain seq x y z
N ARG A 1 5.50 -18.32 -29.65
CA ARG A 1 4.40 -18.10 -28.67
C ARG A 1 5.06 -17.77 -27.33
N GLY A 2 5.30 -16.49 -27.07
CA GLY A 2 5.92 -16.03 -25.82
C GLY A 2 4.86 -15.57 -24.84
N TRP A 3 5.07 -15.84 -23.55
CA TRP A 3 4.21 -15.31 -22.49
C TRP A 3 4.45 -13.80 -22.39
N HIS A 4 3.46 -13.00 -22.77
CA HIS A 4 3.45 -11.57 -22.48
C HIS A 4 2.80 -11.36 -21.11
N MET A 5 3.60 -10.95 -20.13
CA MET A 5 3.08 -10.50 -18.84
C MET A 5 2.56 -9.07 -19.05
N TYR A 6 1.24 -8.91 -19.14
CA TYR A 6 0.61 -7.60 -19.18
C TYR A 6 0.75 -6.98 -17.78
N ARG A 7 1.78 -6.14 -17.59
CA ARG A 7 1.93 -5.32 -16.39
C ARG A 7 1.09 -4.06 -16.62
N PRO A 8 -0.06 -3.87 -15.94
CA PRO A 8 -0.74 -2.57 -16.01
C PRO A 8 0.25 -1.50 -15.53
N PRO A 9 0.32 -0.32 -16.19
CA PRO A 9 1.25 0.72 -15.79
C PRO A 9 1.14 0.99 -14.29
N GLU A 10 2.29 1.06 -13.64
CA GLU A 10 2.47 0.99 -12.18
C GLU A 10 1.94 2.24 -11.43
N HIS A 11 1.12 3.04 -12.11
CA HIS A 11 0.60 4.35 -11.71
C HIS A 11 -0.85 4.57 -12.17
N LEU A 12 -1.51 3.56 -12.75
CA LEU A 12 -2.82 3.75 -13.36
C LEU A 12 -3.93 3.94 -12.33
N ASN A 13 -4.35 5.21 -12.28
CA ASN A 13 -5.51 5.79 -11.63
C ASN A 13 -5.32 6.14 -10.15
N PHE A 14 -4.83 7.36 -9.93
CA PHE A 14 -4.93 8.05 -8.65
C PHE A 14 -6.38 8.43 -8.37
N PHE A 15 -7.17 7.48 -7.89
CA PHE A 15 -8.44 7.81 -7.27
C PHE A 15 -8.18 8.28 -5.84
N SER A 16 -8.80 9.40 -5.45
CA SER A 16 -8.79 9.78 -4.03
C SER A 16 -9.45 8.67 -3.22
N GLU A 17 -8.99 8.45 -1.98
CA GLU A 17 -9.59 7.47 -1.08
C GLU A 17 -11.11 7.66 -0.95
N LYS A 18 -11.54 8.93 -0.87
CA LYS A 18 -12.96 9.31 -0.79
C LYS A 18 -13.74 8.87 -2.03
N PHE A 19 -13.19 9.08 -3.22
CA PHE A 19 -13.83 8.65 -4.46
C PHE A 19 -13.94 7.13 -4.52
N LEU A 20 -12.83 6.43 -4.26
CA LEU A 20 -12.78 4.97 -4.33
C LEU A 20 -13.75 4.33 -3.32
N ASP A 21 -13.80 4.85 -2.10
CA ASP A 21 -14.72 4.40 -1.05
C ASP A 21 -16.18 4.63 -1.44
N SER A 22 -16.48 5.82 -1.98
CA SER A 22 -17.83 6.16 -2.43
C SER A 22 -18.29 5.26 -3.58
N TYR A 23 -17.43 5.09 -4.60
CA TYR A 23 -17.70 4.26 -5.76
C TYR A 23 -17.91 2.78 -5.38
N LEU A 24 -17.04 2.21 -4.55
CA LEU A 24 -17.18 0.82 -4.14
C LEU A 24 -18.40 0.62 -3.24
N ARG A 25 -18.71 1.59 -2.37
CA ARG A 25 -19.92 1.57 -1.54
C ARG A 25 -21.20 1.59 -2.38
N SER A 26 -21.28 2.42 -3.42
CA SER A 26 -22.44 2.45 -4.32
C SER A 26 -22.61 1.14 -5.11
N ASN A 27 -21.54 0.37 -5.27
CA ASN A 27 -21.53 -0.94 -5.91
C ASN A 27 -21.69 -2.12 -4.91
N GLY A 28 -22.14 -1.85 -3.68
CA GLY A 28 -22.43 -2.90 -2.70
C GLY A 28 -21.19 -3.48 -2.01
N TYR A 29 -20.08 -2.76 -1.96
CA TYR A 29 -18.90 -3.15 -1.19
C TYR A 29 -18.77 -2.37 0.12
N ARG A 30 -18.16 -3.00 1.12
CA ARG A 30 -17.80 -2.38 2.41
C ARG A 30 -16.28 -2.42 2.59
N LEU A 31 -15.69 -1.28 2.94
CA LEU A 31 -14.29 -1.23 3.37
C LEU A 31 -14.13 -1.97 4.71
N ILE A 32 -13.27 -2.99 4.75
CA ILE A 32 -12.97 -3.78 5.95
C ILE A 32 -11.70 -3.27 6.62
N ARG A 33 -10.70 -2.91 5.81
CA ARG A 33 -9.39 -2.53 6.31
C ARG A 33 -8.66 -1.64 5.32
N ARG A 34 -7.90 -0.68 5.84
CA ARG A 34 -6.91 0.08 5.08
C ARG A 34 -5.57 0.00 5.80
N ASN A 35 -4.50 -0.29 5.06
CA ASN A 35 -3.14 -0.32 5.56
C ASN A 35 -2.27 0.58 4.69
N TYR A 36 -1.26 1.17 5.29
CA TYR A 36 -0.28 2.03 4.68
C TYR A 36 1.11 1.42 4.90
N THR A 37 1.95 1.43 3.87
CA THR A 37 3.32 0.93 3.99
C THR A 37 4.27 1.88 3.29
N SER A 38 5.48 2.04 3.83
CA SER A 38 6.48 2.96 3.27
C SER A 38 7.01 2.59 1.88
N GLY A 39 6.64 1.42 1.34
CA GLY A 39 7.14 0.92 0.04
C GLY A 39 8.66 0.79 -0.07
N GLY A 40 9.40 1.03 1.01
CA GLY A 40 10.85 1.27 0.94
C GLY A 40 11.26 2.62 0.33
N MET A 41 10.32 3.54 0.05
CA MET A 41 10.60 4.83 -0.59
C MET A 41 11.39 5.77 0.33
N PHE A 42 11.07 5.80 1.62
CA PHE A 42 11.81 6.58 2.61
C PHE A 42 12.82 5.70 3.35
N ASN A 43 14.10 5.81 2.99
CA ASN A 43 15.21 5.21 3.71
C ASN A 43 16.43 6.15 3.69
N PRO A 44 16.61 7.00 4.72
CA PRO A 44 17.68 8.00 4.75
C PRO A 44 19.08 7.39 4.83
N VAL A 45 19.18 6.11 5.19
CA VAL A 45 20.44 5.37 5.37
C VAL A 45 20.68 4.34 4.25
N ARG A 46 19.94 4.44 3.13
CA ARG A 46 20.01 3.48 2.01
C ARG A 46 21.44 3.27 1.48
N LYS A 47 22.30 4.29 1.53
CA LYS A 47 23.69 4.23 1.03
C LYS A 47 24.66 3.50 1.97
N ILE A 48 24.25 3.20 3.21
CA ILE A 48 25.09 2.54 4.21
C ILE A 48 24.56 1.11 4.40
N PRO A 49 25.27 0.06 3.93
CA PRO A 49 24.72 -1.30 3.84
C PRO A 49 24.20 -1.85 5.18
N ILE A 50 24.95 -1.63 6.26
CA ILE A 50 24.59 -2.11 7.61
C ILE A 50 23.33 -1.42 8.11
N LEU A 51 23.29 -0.08 8.04
CA LEU A 51 22.15 0.71 8.49
C LEU A 51 20.91 0.49 7.63
N ASN A 52 21.09 0.28 6.32
CA ASN A 52 20.01 -0.10 5.42
C ASN A 52 19.34 -1.42 5.86
N SER A 53 20.13 -2.45 6.19
CA SER A 53 19.59 -3.72 6.67
C SER A 53 18.79 -3.57 7.97
N ILE A 54 19.33 -2.80 8.93
CA ILE A 54 18.66 -2.51 10.20
C ILE A 54 17.37 -1.73 9.97
N PHE A 55 17.42 -0.67 9.17
CA PHE A 55 16.26 0.16 8.84
C PHE A 55 15.15 -0.66 8.18
N ASN A 56 15.47 -1.53 7.22
CA ASN A 56 14.49 -2.39 6.57
C ASN A 56 13.82 -3.35 7.55
N ARG A 57 14.58 -3.92 8.52
CA ARG A 57 14.01 -4.76 9.59
C ARG A 57 13.08 -3.96 10.50
N ILE A 58 13.46 -2.74 10.90
CA ILE A 58 12.60 -1.87 11.72
C ILE A 58 11.30 -1.54 10.98
N MET A 59 11.41 -1.12 9.71
CA MET A 59 10.24 -0.81 8.88
C MET A 59 9.34 -2.02 8.65
N PHE A 60 9.89 -3.24 8.56
CA PHE A 60 9.09 -4.46 8.50
C PHE A 60 8.22 -4.65 9.73
N TYR A 61 8.77 -4.45 10.94
CA TYR A 61 7.98 -4.51 12.17
C TYR A 61 6.96 -3.37 12.25
N PHE A 62 7.33 -2.18 11.79
CA PHE A 62 6.41 -1.04 11.72
C PHE A 62 5.22 -1.33 10.80
N ASN A 63 5.48 -1.89 9.61
CA ASN A 63 4.46 -2.29 8.63
C ASN A 63 3.53 -3.40 9.16
N LYS A 64 4.00 -4.24 10.09
CA LYS A 64 3.16 -5.26 10.77
C LYS A 64 2.39 -4.72 11.97
N SER A 65 2.85 -3.63 12.58
CA SER A 65 2.20 -3.00 13.73
C SER A 65 0.89 -2.29 13.34
N ARG A 66 0.14 -1.81 14.34
CA ARG A 66 -1.05 -0.97 14.13
C ARG A 66 -0.74 0.43 13.57
N LEU A 67 0.54 0.83 13.57
CA LEU A 67 0.97 2.13 13.05
C LEU A 67 0.89 2.21 11.53
N ASN A 68 0.79 1.06 10.85
CA ASN A 68 0.45 0.96 9.42
C ASN A 68 -0.97 1.45 9.09
N ARG A 69 -1.73 2.01 10.05
CA ARG A 69 -3.04 2.62 9.81
C ARG A 69 -2.97 4.13 9.59
N LEU A 70 -1.79 4.72 9.79
CA LEU A 70 -1.57 6.15 9.60
C LEU A 70 -1.17 6.42 8.15
N PRO A 71 -1.75 7.46 7.50
CA PRO A 71 -1.43 7.85 6.13
C PRO A 71 -0.10 8.64 6.05
N ILE A 72 0.95 8.12 6.70
CA ILE A 72 2.29 8.72 6.72
C ILE A 72 3.14 8.13 5.57
N PHE A 73 2.62 7.08 4.92
CA PHE A 73 3.34 6.34 3.90
C PHE A 73 2.70 6.46 2.52
N ASP A 74 3.53 6.22 1.51
CA ASP A 74 3.26 6.42 0.09
C ASP A 74 2.40 5.32 -0.55
N HIS A 75 2.37 4.12 0.03
CA HIS A 75 1.51 3.03 -0.44
C HIS A 75 0.30 2.84 0.47
N SER A 76 -0.89 2.82 -0.13
CA SER A 76 -2.16 2.52 0.53
C SER A 76 -2.78 1.24 -0.04
N TYR A 77 -3.15 0.31 0.82
CA TYR A 77 -3.83 -0.94 0.50
C TYR A 77 -5.22 -0.94 1.14
N SER A 78 -6.26 -0.92 0.31
CA SER A 78 -7.66 -0.93 0.76
C SER A 78 -8.31 -2.29 0.47
N TYR A 79 -8.93 -2.88 1.48
CA TYR A 79 -9.54 -4.21 1.42
C TYR A 79 -11.06 -4.07 1.54
N TYR A 80 -11.76 -4.39 0.47
CA TYR A 80 -13.22 -4.30 0.40
C TYR A 80 -13.85 -5.69 0.38
N GLN A 81 -15.03 -5.81 1.00
CA GLN A 81 -15.85 -7.01 1.00
C GLN A 81 -17.17 -6.72 0.30
N LYS A 82 -17.57 -7.56 -0.66
CA LYS A 82 -18.89 -7.47 -1.28
C LYS A 82 -19.95 -7.86 -0.25
N ILE A 83 -20.92 -6.98 -0.05
CA ILE A 83 -22.10 -7.23 0.78
C ILE A 83 -23.08 -7.98 -0.12
N LYS A 84 -23.53 -9.15 0.32
CA LYS A 84 -24.56 -9.94 -0.37
C LYS A 84 -25.93 -9.29 -0.17
#